data_AF-A0A9E3SFT9-F1
#
_entry.id   AF-A0A9E3SFT9-F1
#
_cell.length_a   1.000
_cell.length_b   1.000
_cell.length_c   1.000
_cell.angle_alpha   90.00
_cell.angle_beta   90.00
_cell.angle_gamma   90.00
#
_symmetry.space_group_name_H-M   'P 1'
#
loop_
_entity.id
_entity.type
_entity.pdbx_description
1 polymer ?
#
loop_
_entity_poly.entity_id
_entity_poly.type
_entity_poly.pdbx_seq_one_letter_code
_entity_poly.pdbx_strand_id
1 'polypeptide(L)'
;CSACLSYVPDAAKATAMLGNAKDVWGQVWHLPTAPEPLTGHEWMENIAAEMGAKCKYNVSGKGMLKLMGWFIPLLRELPEMLYQYDRDYVLDSSKFERRFNFEPTPYVKGIRETVRDFSL
;
A
#
# COMPACT_ATOMS: atom_id res chain seq x y z
N CYS A 1 -3.48 12.68 -3.49
CA CYS A 1 -2.51 12.02 -2.61
C CYS A 1 -2.20 10.66 -3.20
N SER A 2 -0.94 10.47 -3.57
CA SER A 2 -0.40 9.18 -4.00
C SER A 2 0.03 8.36 -2.79
N ALA A 3 -0.26 7.06 -2.81
CA ALA A 3 0.05 6.16 -1.71
C ALA A 3 0.78 4.92 -2.24
N CYS A 4 2.05 4.78 -1.85
CA CYS A 4 2.82 3.55 -2.03
C CYS A 4 2.27 2.43 -1.13
N LEU A 5 1.99 1.27 -1.71
CA LEU A 5 1.64 0.04 -0.97
C LEU A 5 2.61 -1.07 -1.35
N SER A 6 3.13 -1.80 -0.36
CA SER A 6 4.03 -2.92 -0.63
C SER A 6 3.22 -4.21 -0.84
N TYR A 7 3.55 -4.98 -1.88
CA TYR A 7 2.92 -6.28 -2.13
C TYR A 7 3.40 -7.30 -1.08
N VAL A 8 2.46 -7.93 -0.37
CA VAL A 8 2.77 -8.75 0.82
C VAL A 8 3.74 -9.90 0.51
N PRO A 9 3.59 -10.68 -0.59
CA PRO A 9 4.56 -11.72 -0.95
C PRO A 9 5.98 -11.19 -1.23
N ASP A 10 6.11 -10.00 -1.79
CA ASP A 10 7.42 -9.40 -2.04
C ASP A 10 8.05 -8.89 -0.76
N ALA A 11 7.25 -8.28 0.13
CA ALA A 11 7.69 -7.91 1.47
C ALA A 11 8.18 -9.15 2.24
N ALA A 12 7.45 -10.27 2.19
CA ALA A 12 7.84 -11.52 2.84
C ALA A 12 9.17 -12.08 2.30
N LYS A 13 9.32 -12.12 0.96
CA LYS A 13 10.58 -12.55 0.32
C LYS A 13 11.74 -11.64 0.71
N ALA A 14 11.52 -10.33 0.71
CA ALA A 14 12.54 -9.36 1.07
C ALA A 14 12.97 -9.48 2.53
N THR A 15 12.02 -9.66 3.46
CA THR A 15 12.33 -9.93 4.87
C THR A 15 13.12 -11.22 5.03
N ALA A 16 12.76 -12.29 4.31
CA ALA A 16 13.52 -13.53 4.33
C ALA A 16 14.95 -13.35 3.78
N MET A 17 15.12 -12.58 2.70
CA MET A 17 16.44 -12.29 2.13
C MET A 17 17.31 -11.47 3.09
N LEU A 18 16.73 -10.46 3.76
CA LEU A 18 17.43 -9.68 4.79
C LEU A 18 17.86 -10.56 5.96
N GLY A 19 16.97 -11.43 6.45
CA GLY A 19 17.28 -12.32 7.56
C GLY A 19 18.41 -13.32 7.27
N ASN A 20 18.63 -13.67 6.00
CA ASN A 20 19.66 -14.63 5.58
C ASN A 20 20.98 -13.98 5.12
N ALA A 21 21.05 -12.65 5.03
CA ALA A 21 22.26 -11.94 4.61
C ALA A 21 23.14 -11.54 5.81
N LYS A 22 24.46 -11.71 5.68
CA LYS A 22 25.42 -11.43 6.78
C LYS A 22 25.87 -9.97 6.82
N ASP A 23 25.67 -9.21 5.76
CA ASP A 23 26.18 -7.85 5.55
C ASP A 23 25.09 -6.75 5.72
N VAL A 24 23.87 -7.13 6.11
CA VAL A 24 22.72 -6.22 6.17
C VAL A 24 22.33 -5.77 7.58
N TRP A 25 22.97 -6.33 8.61
CA TRP A 25 22.72 -6.02 10.02
C TRP A 25 23.10 -4.57 10.35
N GLY A 26 22.36 -3.96 11.27
CA GLY A 26 22.62 -2.58 11.73
C GLY A 26 22.24 -1.49 10.73
N GLN A 27 21.50 -1.83 9.68
CA GLN A 27 21.07 -0.88 8.64
C GLN A 27 19.55 -0.77 8.57
N VAL A 28 19.07 0.41 8.15
CA VAL A 28 17.67 0.62 7.78
C VAL A 28 17.48 0.24 6.32
N TRP A 29 16.41 -0.52 6.05
CA TRP A 29 16.02 -1.00 4.73
C TRP A 29 14.54 -0.71 4.48
N HIS A 30 14.24 -0.11 3.34
CA HIS A 30 12.88 -0.05 2.81
C HIS A 30 12.62 -1.32 1.99
N LEU A 31 11.47 -1.94 2.23
CA LEU A 31 11.07 -3.15 1.50
C LEU A 31 10.68 -2.81 0.05
N PRO A 32 10.83 -3.77 -0.89
CA PRO A 32 10.48 -3.57 -2.29
C PRO A 32 9.07 -3.02 -2.43
N THR A 33 8.96 -1.89 -3.09
CA THR A 33 7.69 -1.25 -3.38
C THR A 33 7.69 -0.87 -4.85
N ALA A 34 6.60 -1.14 -5.56
CA ALA A 34 6.55 -0.84 -6.98
C ALA A 34 6.76 0.67 -7.22
N PRO A 35 7.53 1.04 -8.25
CA PRO A 35 7.66 2.43 -8.66
C PRO A 35 6.30 2.97 -9.09
N GLU A 36 6.15 4.30 -9.07
CA GLU A 36 4.94 5.02 -9.52
C GLU A 36 3.71 4.80 -8.62
N PRO A 37 3.65 5.48 -7.45
CA PRO A 37 2.52 5.32 -6.54
C PRO A 37 1.22 5.84 -7.15
N LEU A 38 0.21 4.96 -7.15
CA LEU A 38 -1.13 5.30 -7.56
C LEU A 38 -1.79 6.26 -6.56
N THR A 39 -2.64 7.14 -7.07
CA THR A 39 -3.56 7.93 -6.27
C THR A 39 -4.65 7.05 -5.67
N GLY A 40 -5.26 7.50 -4.57
CA GLY A 40 -6.39 6.78 -3.97
C GLY A 40 -7.55 6.52 -4.94
N HIS A 41 -7.76 7.41 -5.93
CA HIS A 41 -8.74 7.22 -6.98
C HIS A 41 -8.36 6.08 -7.93
N GLU A 42 -7.14 6.09 -8.44
CA GLU A 42 -6.62 5.04 -9.34
C GLU A 42 -6.59 3.67 -8.65
N TRP A 43 -6.31 3.62 -7.34
CA TRP A 43 -6.43 2.39 -6.55
C TRP A 43 -7.86 1.84 -6.60
N MET A 44 -8.86 2.68 -6.31
CA MET A 44 -10.27 2.26 -6.34
C MET A 44 -10.71 1.83 -7.75
N GLU A 45 -10.31 2.56 -8.80
CA GLU A 45 -10.64 2.24 -10.18
C GLU A 45 -10.04 0.90 -10.62
N ASN A 46 -8.75 0.67 -10.37
CA ASN A 46 -8.07 -0.57 -10.75
C ASN A 46 -8.66 -1.79 -10.02
N ILE A 47 -8.96 -1.66 -8.71
CA ILE A 47 -9.59 -2.74 -7.93
C ILE A 47 -11.01 -3.01 -8.45
N ALA A 48 -11.82 -1.96 -8.65
CA ALA A 48 -13.19 -2.12 -9.15
C ALA A 48 -13.22 -2.76 -10.54
N ALA A 49 -12.28 -2.38 -11.42
CA ALA A 49 -12.13 -2.97 -12.74
C ALA A 49 -11.82 -4.47 -12.68
N GLU A 50 -10.84 -4.89 -11.86
CA GLU A 50 -10.50 -6.31 -11.69
C GLU A 50 -11.62 -7.11 -10.98
N MET A 51 -12.42 -6.48 -10.12
CA MET A 51 -13.60 -7.08 -9.49
C MET A 51 -14.85 -7.10 -10.39
N GLY A 52 -14.81 -6.47 -11.56
CA GLY A 52 -15.99 -6.32 -12.44
C GLY A 52 -17.12 -5.46 -11.84
N ALA A 53 -16.79 -4.58 -10.89
CA ALA A 53 -17.74 -3.73 -10.17
C ALA A 53 -17.68 -2.27 -10.64
N LYS A 54 -18.75 -1.51 -10.37
CA LYS A 54 -18.74 -0.05 -10.62
C LYS A 54 -18.00 0.65 -9.49
N CYS A 55 -16.97 1.43 -9.81
CA CYS A 55 -16.31 2.31 -8.85
C CYS A 55 -17.27 3.43 -8.42
N LYS A 56 -17.86 3.30 -7.22
CA LYS A 56 -18.66 4.35 -6.58
C LYS A 56 -17.99 4.71 -5.26
N TYR A 57 -17.60 5.96 -5.12
CA TYR A 57 -16.97 6.47 -3.89
C TYR A 57 -17.56 7.83 -3.51
N ASN A 58 -17.50 8.15 -2.22
CA ASN A 58 -17.85 9.45 -1.68
C ASN A 58 -16.67 10.00 -0.89
N VAL A 59 -16.33 11.27 -1.14
CA VAL A 59 -15.25 11.95 -0.41
C VAL A 59 -15.83 12.60 0.83
N SER A 60 -15.41 12.15 2.00
CA SER A 60 -15.83 12.71 3.29
C SER A 60 -14.73 13.59 3.89
N GLY A 61 -15.06 14.81 4.27
CA GLY A 61 -14.12 15.73 4.93
C GLY A 61 -13.81 15.32 6.39
N LYS A 62 -12.73 15.87 6.96
CA LYS A 62 -12.26 15.58 8.33
C LYS A 62 -13.36 15.78 9.40
N GLY A 63 -14.23 16.78 9.22
CA GLY A 63 -15.35 17.05 10.12
C GLY A 63 -16.42 15.96 10.11
N MET A 64 -16.76 15.44 8.92
CA MET A 64 -17.70 14.33 8.77
C MET A 64 -17.14 13.03 9.38
N LEU A 65 -15.85 12.75 9.17
CA LEU A 65 -15.18 11.60 9.77
C LEU A 65 -15.21 11.65 11.31
N LYS A 66 -14.96 12.82 11.91
CA LYS A 66 -15.04 13.00 13.37
C LYS A 66 -16.44 12.74 13.92
N LEU A 67 -17.47 13.23 13.21
CA LEU A 67 -18.87 12.99 13.59
C LEU A 67 -19.21 11.50 13.52
N MET A 68 -18.82 10.82 12.45
CA MET A 68 -19.04 9.38 12.29
C MET A 68 -18.25 8.55 13.31
N GLY A 69 -17.06 9.00 13.71
CA GLY A 69 -16.23 8.36 14.73
C GLY A 69 -16.84 8.33 16.14
N TRP A 70 -17.86 9.15 16.42
CA TRP A 70 -18.63 9.05 17.67
C TRP A 70 -19.59 7.86 17.67
N PHE A 71 -20.09 7.46 16.51
CA PHE A 71 -21.07 6.37 16.37
C PHE A 71 -20.40 5.05 15.99
N ILE A 72 -19.27 5.10 15.27
CA ILE A 72 -18.56 3.94 14.78
C ILE A 72 -17.15 3.95 15.37
N PRO A 73 -16.84 3.09 16.36
CA PRO A 73 -15.54 3.05 17.04
C PRO A 73 -14.37 2.90 16.08
N LEU A 74 -14.53 2.14 14.99
CA LEU A 74 -13.51 1.97 13.95
C LEU A 74 -13.13 3.30 13.27
N LEU A 75 -14.09 4.20 13.09
CA LEU A 75 -13.85 5.50 12.46
C LEU A 75 -13.28 6.54 13.42
N ARG A 76 -13.22 6.24 14.73
CA ARG A 76 -12.73 7.16 15.76
C ARG A 76 -11.22 7.41 15.65
N GLU A 77 -10.49 6.39 15.20
CA GLU A 77 -9.02 6.38 15.08
C GLU A 77 -8.56 6.87 13.69
N LEU A 78 -9.44 6.89 12.69
CA LEU A 78 -9.11 7.33 11.33
C LEU A 78 -8.63 8.79 11.23
N PRO A 79 -9.19 9.77 11.99
CA PRO A 79 -8.71 11.14 11.97
C PRO A 79 -7.22 11.28 12.33
N GLU A 80 -6.72 10.41 13.20
CA GLU A 80 -5.31 10.40 13.61
C GLU A 80 -4.41 9.82 12.52
N MET A 81 -4.94 8.96 11.65
CA MET A 81 -4.22 8.37 10.51
C MET A 81 -4.30 9.20 9.23
N LEU A 82 -5.09 10.28 9.23
CA LEU A 82 -5.26 11.14 8.05
C LEU A 82 -3.97 11.74 7.53
N TYR A 83 -2.92 11.89 8.34
CA TYR A 83 -1.64 12.42 7.87
C TYR A 83 -1.02 11.57 6.75
N GLN A 84 -1.29 10.26 6.72
CA GLN A 84 -0.82 9.36 5.66
C GLN A 84 -1.56 9.56 4.34
N TYR A 85 -2.74 10.16 4.38
CA TYR A 85 -3.62 10.39 3.23
C TYR A 85 -3.65 11.86 2.79
N ASP A 86 -3.02 12.76 3.54
CA ASP A 86 -2.99 14.22 3.29
C ASP A 86 -1.72 14.65 2.52
N ARG A 87 -0.75 13.74 2.32
CA ARG A 87 0.54 14.02 1.67
C ARG A 87 1.03 12.79 0.90
N ASP A 88 1.66 13.04 -0.24
CA ASP A 88 2.17 11.96 -1.09
C ASP A 88 3.17 11.09 -0.32
N TYR A 89 2.82 9.81 -0.21
CA TYR A 89 3.60 8.81 0.50
C TYR A 89 4.38 8.00 -0.53
N VAL A 90 5.61 8.46 -0.82
CA VAL A 90 6.51 7.84 -1.81
C VAL A 90 7.65 7.15 -1.08
N LEU A 91 7.77 5.83 -1.27
CA LEU A 91 8.83 5.01 -0.69
C LEU A 91 9.95 4.79 -1.72
N ASP A 92 11.20 4.95 -1.28
CA ASP A 92 12.39 4.61 -2.08
C ASP A 92 12.98 3.27 -1.62
N SER A 93 12.77 2.22 -2.40
CA SER A 93 13.35 0.88 -2.20
C SER A 93 14.63 0.62 -3.00
N SER A 94 15.20 1.64 -3.66
CA SER A 94 16.38 1.49 -4.54
C SER A 94 17.59 0.88 -3.85
N LYS A 95 17.72 1.06 -2.53
CA LYS A 95 18.81 0.45 -1.74
C LYS A 95 18.68 -1.08 -1.71
N PHE A 96 17.48 -1.59 -1.46
CA PHE A 96 17.22 -3.03 -1.41
C PHE A 96 17.31 -3.64 -2.81
N GLU A 97 16.66 -3.03 -3.79
CA GLU A 97 16.60 -3.53 -5.16
C GLU A 97 18.00 -3.70 -5.76
N ARG A 98 18.88 -2.71 -5.57
CA ARG A 98 20.28 -2.79 -6.03
C ARG A 98 21.09 -3.86 -5.31
N ARG A 99 20.86 -4.07 -4.02
CA ARG A 99 21.63 -5.05 -3.23
C ARG A 99 21.21 -6.49 -3.55
N PHE A 100 19.93 -6.74 -3.73
CA PHE A 100 19.38 -8.09 -3.92
C PHE A 100 19.00 -8.41 -5.36
N ASN A 101 19.21 -7.47 -6.30
CA ASN A 101 18.77 -7.56 -7.70
C ASN A 101 17.30 -8.00 -7.79
N PHE A 102 16.46 -7.33 -7.00
CA PHE A 102 15.05 -7.68 -6.82
C PHE A 102 14.17 -6.67 -7.57
N GLU A 103 13.27 -7.17 -8.40
CA GLU A 103 12.28 -6.34 -9.09
C GLU A 103 10.93 -6.42 -8.36
N PRO A 104 10.39 -5.30 -7.85
CA PRO A 104 9.09 -5.30 -7.18
C PRO A 104 7.96 -5.62 -8.15
N THR A 105 6.96 -6.36 -7.68
CA THR A 105 5.77 -6.68 -8.46
C THR A 105 4.97 -5.42 -8.78
N PRO A 106 4.64 -5.13 -10.06
CA PRO A 106 3.85 -3.96 -10.43
C PRO A 106 2.46 -3.95 -9.77
N TYR A 107 1.94 -2.76 -9.43
CA TYR A 107 0.67 -2.60 -8.73
C TYR A 107 -0.50 -3.34 -9.39
N VAL A 108 -0.65 -3.23 -10.72
CA VAL A 108 -1.73 -3.90 -11.48
C VAL A 108 -1.71 -5.42 -11.29
N LYS A 109 -0.51 -6.03 -11.29
CA LYS A 109 -0.36 -7.46 -11.08
C LYS A 109 -0.70 -7.85 -9.65
N GLY A 110 -0.20 -7.09 -8.66
CA GLY A 110 -0.51 -7.30 -7.24
C GLY A 110 -2.01 -7.17 -6.93
N ILE A 111 -2.69 -6.19 -7.53
CA ILE A 111 -4.14 -6.00 -7.40
C ILE A 111 -4.88 -7.23 -7.93
N ARG A 112 -4.56 -7.67 -9.15
CA ARG A 112 -5.20 -8.84 -9.78
C ARG A 112 -5.05 -10.10 -8.93
N GLU A 113 -3.83 -10.38 -8.47
CA GLU A 113 -3.56 -11.56 -7.63
C GLU A 113 -4.32 -11.47 -6.31
N THR A 114 -4.34 -10.30 -5.66
CA THR A 114 -5.08 -10.08 -4.41
C THR A 114 -6.60 -10.23 -4.59
N VAL A 115 -7.17 -9.69 -5.67
CA VAL A 115 -8.61 -9.83 -5.98
C VAL A 115 -8.97 -11.29 -6.24
N ARG A 116 -8.11 -12.02 -6.95
CA ARG A 116 -8.29 -13.46 -7.19
C ARG A 116 -8.31 -14.25 -5.88
N ASP A 117 -7.37 -13.98 -4.98
CA ASP A 117 -7.27 -14.64 -3.68
C ASP A 117 -8.48 -14.32 -2.78
N PHE A 118 -9.02 -13.11 -2.85
CA PHE A 118 -10.22 -12.71 -2.10
C PHE A 118 -11.51 -13.32 -2.65
N SER A 119 -11.53 -13.73 -3.91
CA SER A 119 -12.72 -14.32 -4.56
C SER A 119 -12.85 -15.83 -4.34
N LEU A 120 -11.91 -16.45 -3.61
CA LEU A 120 -11.91 -17.86 -3.20
C LEU A 120 -12.53 -18.04 -1.81
#